data_AF-A0AAU4QNH0-F1
#
_entry.id   AF-A0AAU4QNH0-F1
#
_cell.length_a   1.000
_cell.length_b   1.000
_cell.length_c   1.000
_cell.angle_alpha   90.00
_cell.angle_beta   90.00
_cell.angle_gamma   90.00
#
_symmetry.space_group_name_H-M   'P 1'
#
loop_
_entity.id
_entity.type
_entity.pdbx_description
1 polymer ?
#
loop_
_entity_poly.entity_id
_entity_poly.type
_entity_poly.pdbx_seq_one_letter_code
_entity_poly.pdbx_strand_id
1 'polypeptide(L)'
;MDAGIAAVLGAVAGSVSGVIGSIAAGRAQREGVRMTVRAEAFKERHQPRRDAYKEFLQVLLNLDARLNTPAYEDSTAAEEKQLRSDLDARWIDLVLVGPEPITVVGAAVRTSVDDMIAHMGTCRLLLQDALKDYEDEDEGEAARQEYEDAINMTDEFRSGLADCINVFGGVASKILDKDGTEMPRFIRWKAWRSKRAAARRSASEVA
;
A
#
# COMPACT_ATOMS: atom_id res chain seq x y z
N MET A 1 -22.30 -77.42 25.86
CA MET A 1 -23.04 -76.54 24.94
C MET A 1 -23.08 -75.18 25.59
N ASP A 2 -22.20 -74.24 25.21
CA ASP A 2 -22.29 -72.81 25.64
C ASP A 2 -21.30 -71.86 24.91
N ALA A 3 -20.76 -72.25 23.75
CA ALA A 3 -19.83 -71.41 22.98
C ALA A 3 -20.50 -70.64 21.83
N GLY A 4 -21.73 -71.00 21.45
CA GLY A 4 -22.42 -70.45 20.28
C GLY A 4 -23.15 -69.12 20.51
N ILE A 5 -23.49 -68.79 21.76
CA ILE A 5 -24.30 -67.59 22.08
C ILE A 5 -23.40 -66.38 22.44
N ALA A 6 -22.20 -66.62 22.97
CA ALA A 6 -21.23 -65.57 23.26
C ALA A 6 -20.66 -64.91 21.98
N ALA A 7 -20.50 -65.65 20.89
CA ALA A 7 -20.01 -65.12 19.62
C ALA A 7 -21.02 -64.19 18.92
N VAL A 8 -22.32 -64.45 19.08
CA VAL A 8 -23.38 -63.64 18.46
C VAL A 8 -23.58 -62.31 19.21
N LEU A 9 -23.37 -62.28 20.53
CA LEU A 9 -23.42 -61.04 21.32
C LEU A 9 -22.17 -60.14 21.12
N GLY A 10 -21.00 -60.72 20.83
CA GLY A 10 -19.81 -59.95 20.43
C GLY A 10 -19.92 -59.30 19.04
N ALA A 11 -20.56 -59.98 18.09
CA ALA A 11 -20.74 -59.48 16.71
C ALA A 11 -21.81 -58.38 16.58
N VAL A 12 -22.82 -58.38 17.46
CA VAL A 12 -23.85 -57.32 17.48
C VAL A 12 -23.38 -56.07 18.23
N ALA A 13 -22.52 -56.20 19.24
CA ALA A 13 -21.90 -55.04 19.91
C ALA A 13 -20.85 -54.32 19.04
N GLY A 14 -20.16 -55.06 18.15
CA GLY A 14 -19.19 -54.49 17.20
C GLY A 14 -19.80 -53.76 16.00
N SER A 15 -21.01 -54.13 15.57
CA SER A 15 -21.67 -53.52 14.39
C SER A 15 -22.45 -52.24 14.73
N VAL A 16 -22.94 -52.10 15.96
CA VAL A 16 -23.64 -50.88 16.41
C VAL A 16 -22.66 -49.76 16.83
N SER A 17 -21.48 -50.12 17.34
CA SER A 17 -20.42 -49.15 17.65
C SER A 17 -19.78 -48.51 16.41
N GLY A 18 -19.66 -49.26 15.31
CA GLY A 18 -19.15 -48.75 14.02
C GLY A 18 -20.12 -47.82 13.27
N VAL A 19 -21.43 -47.99 13.44
CA VAL A 19 -22.46 -47.16 12.78
C VAL A 19 -22.69 -45.83 13.50
N ILE A 20 -22.56 -45.78 14.83
CA ILE A 20 -22.67 -44.52 15.60
C ILE A 20 -21.40 -43.66 15.40
N GLY A 21 -20.23 -44.29 15.31
CA GLY A 21 -18.97 -43.60 14.98
C GLY A 21 -18.96 -42.96 13.58
N SER A 22 -19.56 -43.60 12.57
CA SER A 22 -19.59 -43.08 11.20
C SER A 22 -20.59 -41.92 11.00
N ILE A 23 -21.69 -41.89 11.75
CA ILE A 23 -22.65 -40.78 11.73
C ILE A 23 -22.11 -39.56 12.47
N ALA A 24 -21.39 -39.75 13.58
CA ALA A 24 -20.70 -38.68 14.31
C ALA A 24 -19.50 -38.13 13.51
N ALA A 25 -18.70 -39.01 12.88
CA ALA A 25 -17.61 -38.62 11.99
C ALA A 25 -18.13 -37.88 10.74
N GLY A 26 -19.30 -38.26 10.20
CA GLY A 26 -19.94 -37.58 9.07
C GLY A 26 -20.49 -36.18 9.41
N ARG A 27 -20.96 -35.95 10.65
CA ARG A 27 -21.34 -34.60 11.12
C ARG A 27 -20.13 -33.72 11.44
N ALA A 28 -19.11 -34.27 12.08
CA ALA A 28 -17.86 -33.57 12.34
C ALA A 28 -17.09 -33.23 11.05
N GLN A 29 -17.11 -34.11 10.03
CA GLN A 29 -16.57 -33.81 8.70
C GLN A 29 -17.39 -32.76 7.97
N ARG A 30 -18.73 -32.74 8.10
CA ARG A 30 -19.56 -31.68 7.49
C ARG A 30 -19.36 -30.31 8.13
N GLU A 31 -19.14 -30.26 9.45
CA GLU A 31 -18.81 -29.02 10.16
C GLU A 31 -17.38 -28.58 9.87
N GLY A 32 -16.43 -29.51 9.84
CA GLY A 32 -15.05 -29.28 9.40
C GLY A 32 -14.99 -28.74 7.97
N VAL A 33 -15.73 -29.34 7.02
CA VAL A 33 -15.82 -28.89 5.62
C VAL A 33 -16.50 -27.52 5.52
N ARG A 34 -17.54 -27.24 6.32
CA ARG A 34 -18.14 -25.89 6.33
C ARG A 34 -17.20 -24.85 6.94
N MET A 35 -16.39 -25.22 7.93
CA MET A 35 -15.38 -24.34 8.51
C MET A 35 -14.20 -24.14 7.55
N THR A 36 -13.72 -25.17 6.85
CA THR A 36 -12.67 -25.02 5.84
C THR A 36 -13.17 -24.26 4.63
N VAL A 37 -14.39 -24.51 4.13
CA VAL A 37 -14.98 -23.72 3.03
C VAL A 37 -15.20 -22.27 3.43
N ARG A 38 -15.61 -21.99 4.67
CA ARG A 38 -15.69 -20.60 5.16
C ARG A 38 -14.32 -19.96 5.32
N ALA A 39 -13.34 -20.71 5.84
CA ALA A 39 -11.96 -20.24 5.99
C ALA A 39 -11.26 -20.05 4.63
N GLU A 40 -11.52 -20.90 3.65
CA GLU A 40 -11.03 -20.81 2.28
C GLU A 40 -11.72 -19.66 1.53
N ALA A 41 -13.04 -19.52 1.65
CA ALA A 41 -13.75 -18.36 1.10
C ALA A 41 -13.30 -17.04 1.76
N PHE A 42 -12.92 -17.08 3.04
CA PHE A 42 -12.26 -15.96 3.72
C PHE A 42 -10.88 -15.70 3.11
N LYS A 43 -10.04 -16.72 3.04
CA LYS A 43 -8.69 -16.65 2.49
C LYS A 43 -8.69 -16.14 1.05
N GLU A 44 -9.60 -16.63 0.20
CA GLU A 44 -9.80 -16.16 -1.18
C GLU A 44 -10.18 -14.68 -1.27
N ARG A 45 -10.89 -14.13 -0.28
CA ARG A 45 -11.26 -12.70 -0.26
C ARG A 45 -10.16 -11.81 0.30
N HIS A 46 -9.34 -12.32 1.22
CA HIS A 46 -8.25 -11.55 1.84
C HIS A 46 -6.96 -11.57 1.05
N GLN A 47 -6.68 -12.66 0.33
CA GLN A 47 -5.50 -12.81 -0.51
C GLN A 47 -5.35 -11.70 -1.56
N PRO A 48 -6.36 -11.39 -2.41
CA PRO A 48 -6.22 -10.34 -3.43
C PRO A 48 -6.03 -8.94 -2.83
N ARG A 49 -6.64 -8.66 -1.68
CA ARG A 49 -6.44 -7.39 -0.97
C ARG A 49 -5.02 -7.27 -0.43
N ARG A 50 -4.54 -8.31 0.23
CA ARG A 50 -3.20 -8.36 0.79
C ARG A 50 -2.14 -8.20 -0.32
N ASP A 51 -2.35 -8.88 -1.44
CA ASP A 51 -1.44 -8.83 -2.58
C ASP A 51 -1.43 -7.43 -3.19
N ALA A 52 -2.60 -6.82 -3.46
CA ALA A 52 -2.68 -5.45 -3.96
C ALA A 52 -2.03 -4.42 -3.02
N TYR A 53 -2.22 -4.54 -1.71
CA TYR A 53 -1.62 -3.61 -0.74
C TYR A 53 -0.10 -3.76 -0.70
N LYS A 54 0.38 -5.00 -0.76
CA LYS A 54 1.81 -5.30 -0.78
C LYS A 54 2.47 -4.78 -2.05
N GLU A 55 1.85 -4.97 -3.20
CA GLU A 55 2.37 -4.48 -4.48
C GLU A 55 2.37 -2.95 -4.54
N PHE A 56 1.31 -2.29 -4.07
CA PHE A 56 1.28 -0.83 -3.97
C PHE A 56 2.38 -0.32 -3.02
N LEU A 57 2.52 -0.92 -1.83
CA LEU A 57 3.57 -0.55 -0.89
C LEU A 57 4.97 -0.80 -1.44
N GLN A 58 5.18 -1.89 -2.20
CA GLN A 58 6.46 -2.18 -2.82
C GLN A 58 6.87 -1.09 -3.82
N VAL A 59 5.92 -0.60 -4.65
CA VAL A 59 6.20 0.52 -5.57
C VAL A 59 6.59 1.77 -4.79
N LEU A 60 5.90 2.07 -3.69
CA LEU A 60 6.23 3.22 -2.84
C LEU A 60 7.61 3.11 -2.18
N LEU A 61 7.98 1.91 -1.70
CA LEU A 61 9.29 1.67 -1.11
C LEU A 61 10.41 1.74 -2.15
N ASN A 62 10.16 1.25 -3.37
CA ASN A 62 11.11 1.36 -4.47
C ASN A 62 11.34 2.83 -4.84
N LEU A 63 10.26 3.64 -4.87
CA LEU A 63 10.34 5.07 -5.09
C LEU A 63 11.13 5.74 -3.96
N ASP A 64 10.80 5.48 -2.69
CA ASP A 64 11.55 6.04 -1.55
C ASP A 64 13.06 5.69 -1.63
N ALA A 65 13.40 4.43 -1.93
CA ALA A 65 14.78 4.02 -2.15
C ALA A 65 15.46 4.76 -3.31
N ARG A 66 14.73 5.00 -4.41
CA ARG A 66 15.23 5.77 -5.55
C ARG A 66 15.50 7.23 -5.19
N LEU A 67 14.66 7.83 -4.36
CA LEU A 67 14.80 9.21 -3.87
C LEU A 67 15.89 9.36 -2.81
N ASN A 68 16.18 8.30 -2.06
CA ASN A 68 17.28 8.26 -1.09
C ASN A 68 18.66 8.18 -1.77
N THR A 69 18.71 7.95 -3.08
CA THR A 69 19.96 7.87 -3.85
C THR A 69 20.36 9.27 -4.31
N PRO A 70 21.63 9.71 -4.16
CA PRO A 70 22.06 11.05 -4.58
C PRO A 70 21.91 11.34 -6.07
N ALA A 71 21.66 10.30 -6.89
CA ALA A 71 21.42 10.39 -8.33
C ALA A 71 19.96 10.75 -8.70
N TYR A 72 19.18 11.40 -7.83
CA TYR A 72 17.83 11.84 -8.24
C TYR A 72 17.89 12.99 -9.26
N GLU A 73 18.98 13.75 -9.26
CA GLU A 73 19.33 14.75 -10.29
C GLU A 73 19.46 14.11 -11.69
N ASP A 74 19.80 12.82 -11.74
CA ASP A 74 19.92 12.03 -12.96
C ASP A 74 18.58 11.40 -13.40
N SER A 75 17.44 11.82 -12.84
CA SER A 75 16.15 11.31 -13.31
C SER A 75 15.98 11.62 -14.80
N THR A 76 15.33 10.71 -15.52
CA THR A 76 14.97 10.96 -16.92
C THR A 76 13.45 11.10 -17.04
N ALA A 77 12.99 11.89 -18.01
CA ALA A 77 11.56 11.99 -18.30
C ALA A 77 10.91 10.63 -18.60
N ALA A 78 11.68 9.68 -19.17
CA ALA A 78 11.24 8.32 -19.40
C ALA A 78 11.07 7.54 -18.09
N GLU A 79 12.02 7.67 -17.16
CA GLU A 79 11.94 7.07 -15.82
C GLU A 79 10.76 7.64 -15.02
N GLU A 80 10.59 8.96 -14.99
CA GLU A 80 9.48 9.65 -14.32
C GLU A 80 8.12 9.16 -14.85
N LYS A 81 8.00 9.01 -16.17
CA LYS A 81 6.80 8.46 -16.82
C LYS A 81 6.56 7.01 -16.44
N GLN A 82 7.62 6.19 -16.37
CA GLN A 82 7.51 4.80 -15.96
C GLN A 82 7.06 4.68 -14.50
N LEU A 83 7.64 5.45 -13.59
CA LEU A 83 7.25 5.50 -12.17
C LEU A 83 5.77 5.87 -12.01
N ARG A 84 5.28 6.88 -12.75
CA ARG A 84 3.87 7.25 -12.74
C ARG A 84 2.98 6.13 -13.28
N SER A 85 3.38 5.48 -14.38
CA SER A 85 2.64 4.36 -14.96
C SER A 85 2.53 3.17 -13.99
N ASP A 86 3.63 2.83 -13.31
CA ASP A 86 3.66 1.72 -12.34
C ASP A 86 2.81 2.04 -11.12
N LEU A 87 2.88 3.28 -10.62
CA LEU A 87 2.02 3.74 -9.53
C LEU A 87 0.54 3.69 -9.92
N ASP A 88 0.18 4.15 -11.11
CA ASP A 88 -1.20 4.18 -11.59
C ASP A 88 -1.78 2.77 -11.75
N ALA A 89 -0.98 1.83 -12.27
CA ALA A 89 -1.38 0.43 -12.36
C ALA A 89 -1.72 -0.15 -10.97
N ARG A 90 -0.83 0.03 -9.98
CA ARG A 90 -1.05 -0.49 -8.62
C ARG A 90 -2.13 0.26 -7.86
N TRP A 91 -2.32 1.54 -8.16
CA TRP A 91 -3.40 2.34 -7.62
C TRP A 91 -4.78 1.81 -8.06
N ILE A 92 -4.91 1.43 -9.34
CA ILE A 92 -6.16 0.82 -9.84
C ILE A 92 -6.47 -0.47 -9.09
N ASP A 93 -5.48 -1.36 -8.94
CA ASP A 93 -5.64 -2.61 -8.19
C ASP A 93 -6.09 -2.35 -6.74
N LEU A 94 -5.45 -1.38 -6.08
CA LEU A 94 -5.79 -0.97 -4.72
C LEU A 94 -7.24 -0.47 -4.59
N VAL A 95 -7.70 0.36 -5.53
CA VAL A 95 -9.06 0.93 -5.52
C VAL A 95 -10.13 -0.14 -5.76
N LEU A 96 -9.84 -1.12 -6.62
CA LEU A 96 -10.80 -2.17 -6.95
C LEU A 96 -11.08 -3.11 -5.77
N VAL A 97 -10.07 -3.38 -4.93
CA VAL A 97 -10.18 -4.38 -3.84
C VAL A 97 -10.26 -3.76 -2.44
N GLY A 98 -9.78 -2.54 -2.29
CA GLY A 98 -9.59 -1.87 -1.01
C GLY A 98 -10.87 -1.21 -0.45
N PRO A 99 -11.11 -1.27 0.88
CA PRO A 99 -12.20 -0.52 1.50
C PRO A 99 -11.91 0.99 1.50
N GLU A 100 -12.94 1.82 1.58
CA GLU A 100 -12.84 3.29 1.51
C GLU A 100 -11.69 3.92 2.32
N PRO A 101 -11.38 3.51 3.57
CA PRO A 101 -10.28 4.13 4.30
C PRO A 101 -8.90 3.90 3.66
N ILE A 102 -8.65 2.74 3.03
CA ILE A 102 -7.38 2.49 2.37
C ILE A 102 -7.28 3.28 1.07
N THR A 103 -8.39 3.44 0.35
CA THR A 103 -8.41 4.20 -0.91
C THR A 103 -8.25 5.70 -0.63
N VAL A 104 -8.86 6.24 0.42
CA VAL A 104 -8.66 7.65 0.82
C VAL A 104 -7.20 7.94 1.16
N VAL A 105 -6.56 7.06 1.95
CA VAL A 105 -5.14 7.24 2.31
C VAL A 105 -4.25 7.02 1.10
N GLY A 106 -4.48 5.96 0.32
CA GLY A 106 -3.74 5.68 -0.90
C GLY A 106 -3.84 6.80 -1.93
N ALA A 107 -4.98 7.50 -2.02
CA ALA A 107 -5.15 8.66 -2.90
C ALA A 107 -4.22 9.81 -2.49
N ALA A 108 -4.06 10.11 -1.20
CA ALA A 108 -3.13 11.16 -0.77
C ALA A 108 -1.67 10.75 -0.93
N VAL A 109 -1.34 9.47 -0.74
CA VAL A 109 0.00 8.96 -1.06
C VAL A 109 0.27 9.17 -2.55
N ARG A 110 -0.65 8.74 -3.42
CA ARG A 110 -0.54 8.93 -4.88
C ARG A 110 -0.36 10.41 -5.25
N THR A 111 -1.19 11.30 -4.71
CA THR A 111 -1.03 12.75 -4.93
C THR A 111 0.35 13.25 -4.47
N SER A 112 0.85 12.76 -3.34
CA SER A 112 2.18 13.15 -2.84
C SER A 112 3.31 12.64 -3.74
N VAL A 113 3.17 11.43 -4.28
CA VAL A 113 4.09 10.90 -5.29
C VAL A 113 4.02 11.71 -6.59
N ASP A 114 2.83 12.07 -7.06
CA ASP A 114 2.68 12.88 -8.26
C ASP A 114 3.31 14.27 -8.10
N ASP A 115 3.09 14.91 -6.95
CA ASP A 115 3.73 16.18 -6.59
C ASP A 115 5.27 16.04 -6.61
N MET A 116 5.80 14.95 -6.03
CA MET A 116 7.24 14.66 -6.01
C MET A 116 7.81 14.43 -7.41
N ILE A 117 7.17 13.60 -8.24
CA ILE A 117 7.61 13.34 -9.63
C ILE A 117 7.60 14.64 -10.45
N ALA A 118 6.57 15.47 -10.29
CA ALA A 118 6.52 16.77 -10.95
C ALA A 118 7.69 17.66 -10.52
N HIS A 119 8.01 17.68 -9.22
CA HIS A 119 9.10 18.46 -8.67
C HIS A 119 10.49 17.98 -9.12
N MET A 120 10.69 16.65 -9.23
CA MET A 120 11.90 16.08 -9.84
C MET A 120 12.09 16.59 -11.28
N GLY A 121 11.01 16.61 -12.07
CA GLY A 121 11.03 17.15 -13.42
C GLY A 121 11.42 18.63 -13.47
N THR A 122 10.93 19.44 -12.51
CA THR A 122 11.32 20.84 -12.36
C THR A 122 12.80 20.98 -12.00
N CYS A 123 13.29 20.25 -10.99
CA CYS A 123 14.69 20.28 -10.58
C CYS A 123 15.62 19.94 -11.75
N ARG A 124 15.28 18.94 -12.55
CA ARG A 124 16.04 18.57 -13.75
C ARG A 124 16.10 19.71 -14.78
N LEU A 125 15.02 20.45 -14.98
CA LEU A 125 15.01 21.60 -15.90
C LEU A 125 15.84 22.76 -15.35
N LEU A 126 15.75 23.02 -14.04
CA LEU A 126 16.55 24.06 -13.37
C LEU A 126 18.04 23.72 -13.37
N LEU A 127 18.42 22.45 -13.18
CA LEU A 127 19.80 22.00 -13.32
C LEU A 127 20.33 22.26 -14.73
N GLN A 128 19.54 21.94 -15.76
CA GLN A 128 19.91 22.22 -17.15
C GLN A 128 20.10 23.72 -17.41
N ASP A 129 19.33 24.57 -16.73
CA ASP A 129 19.46 26.02 -16.80
C ASP A 129 20.73 26.49 -16.08
N ALA A 130 20.94 26.08 -14.82
CA ALA A 130 22.09 26.42 -14.01
C ALA A 130 23.45 25.98 -14.59
N LEU A 131 23.45 24.99 -15.49
CA LEU A 131 24.63 24.51 -16.22
C LEU A 131 24.92 25.30 -17.51
N LYS A 132 24.05 26.21 -17.94
CA LYS A 132 24.32 27.06 -19.10
C LYS A 132 25.48 28.01 -18.82
N ASP A 133 26.18 28.36 -19.89
CA ASP A 133 27.21 29.39 -19.86
C ASP A 133 26.53 30.74 -20.09
N TYR A 134 26.29 31.48 -19.00
CA TYR A 134 25.65 32.79 -19.05
C TYR A 134 26.69 33.86 -19.35
N GLU A 135 26.34 34.83 -20.20
CA GLU A 135 27.17 36.01 -20.44
C GLU A 135 27.18 36.95 -19.22
N ASP A 136 26.09 36.94 -18.44
CA ASP A 136 25.92 37.70 -17.20
C ASP A 136 26.11 36.80 -15.98
N GLU A 137 27.02 37.18 -15.07
CA GLU A 137 27.33 36.44 -13.85
C GLU A 137 26.14 36.43 -12.87
N ASP A 138 25.37 37.53 -12.82
CA ASP A 138 24.21 37.65 -11.93
C ASP A 138 23.08 36.69 -12.37
N GLU A 139 22.88 36.52 -13.68
CA GLU A 139 21.91 35.56 -14.23
C GLU A 139 22.32 34.10 -13.92
N GLY A 140 23.61 33.80 -14.03
CA GLY A 140 24.16 32.49 -13.68
C GLY A 140 24.05 32.17 -12.19
N GLU A 141 24.27 33.14 -11.31
CA GLU A 141 24.09 32.98 -9.86
C GLU A 141 22.61 32.79 -9.50
N ALA A 142 21.70 33.55 -10.11
CA ALA A 142 20.26 33.40 -9.91
C ALA A 142 19.77 31.99 -10.31
N ALA A 143 20.18 31.48 -11.48
CA ALA A 143 19.79 30.14 -11.93
C ALA A 143 20.29 29.03 -10.98
N ARG A 144 21.50 29.18 -10.41
CA ARG A 144 22.03 28.25 -9.40
C ARG A 144 21.25 28.33 -8.10
N GLN A 145 20.90 29.52 -7.65
CA GLN A 145 20.10 29.71 -6.43
C GLN A 145 18.70 29.07 -6.58
N GLU A 146 18.04 29.27 -7.72
CA GLU A 146 16.74 28.64 -8.01
C GLU A 146 16.83 27.10 -8.01
N TYR A 147 17.92 26.56 -8.55
CA TYR A 147 18.20 25.12 -8.51
C TYR A 147 18.40 24.61 -7.06
N GLU A 148 19.21 25.31 -6.26
CA GLU A 148 19.42 24.97 -4.85
C GLU A 148 18.12 25.00 -4.03
N ASP A 149 17.28 26.01 -4.25
CA ASP A 149 15.98 26.13 -3.60
C ASP A 149 15.05 24.96 -4.00
N ALA A 150 15.09 24.54 -5.27
CA ALA A 150 14.34 23.39 -5.75
C ALA A 150 14.84 22.08 -5.13
N ILE A 151 16.15 21.89 -4.97
CA ILE A 151 16.72 20.74 -4.23
C ILE A 151 16.20 20.72 -2.79
N ASN A 152 16.28 21.84 -2.08
CA ASN A 152 15.83 21.93 -0.69
C ASN A 152 14.35 21.56 -0.55
N MET A 153 13.52 21.99 -1.50
CA MET A 153 12.10 21.63 -1.54
C MET A 153 11.87 20.14 -1.84
N THR A 154 12.78 19.49 -2.57
CA THR A 154 12.75 18.04 -2.84
C THR A 154 12.86 17.23 -1.54
N ASP A 155 13.71 17.65 -0.61
CA ASP A 155 13.84 17.01 0.69
C ASP A 155 12.57 17.15 1.55
N GLU A 156 11.87 18.28 1.47
CA GLU A 156 10.57 18.44 2.12
C GLU A 156 9.52 17.48 1.55
N PHE A 157 9.47 17.34 0.22
CA PHE A 157 8.56 16.40 -0.44
C PHE A 157 8.88 14.95 -0.07
N ARG A 158 10.16 14.59 -0.03
CA ARG A 158 10.64 13.25 0.38
C ARG A 158 10.22 12.93 1.81
N SER A 159 10.45 13.83 2.76
CA SER A 159 9.99 13.63 4.15
C SER A 159 8.47 13.48 4.21
N GLY A 160 7.73 14.31 3.47
CA GLY A 160 6.27 14.23 3.41
C GLY A 160 5.75 12.92 2.80
N LEU A 161 6.47 12.38 1.81
CA LEU A 161 6.16 11.10 1.18
C LEU A 161 6.41 9.94 2.15
N ALA A 162 7.54 9.92 2.86
CA ALA A 162 7.85 8.91 3.86
C ALA A 162 6.77 8.84 4.96
N ASP A 163 6.30 10.00 5.44
CA ASP A 163 5.18 10.08 6.38
C ASP A 163 3.89 9.48 5.80
N CYS A 164 3.57 9.78 4.55
CA CYS A 164 2.39 9.23 3.87
C CYS A 164 2.49 7.70 3.71
N ILE A 165 3.67 7.18 3.36
CA ILE A 165 3.94 5.73 3.24
C ILE A 165 3.75 5.04 4.60
N ASN A 166 4.28 5.61 5.67
CA ASN A 166 4.14 5.09 7.03
C ASN A 166 2.67 5.07 7.49
N VAL A 167 1.92 6.13 7.22
CA VAL A 167 0.48 6.20 7.51
C VAL A 167 -0.29 5.13 6.72
N PHE A 168 0.01 4.98 5.43
CA PHE A 168 -0.60 3.95 4.59
C PHE A 168 -0.31 2.55 5.13
N GLY A 169 0.95 2.22 5.42
CA GLY A 169 1.34 0.94 5.99
C GLY A 169 0.62 0.64 7.31
N GLY A 170 0.51 1.64 8.19
CA GLY A 170 -0.23 1.49 9.45
C GLY A 170 -1.73 1.26 9.27
N VAL A 171 -2.36 1.91 8.30
CA VAL A 171 -3.79 1.71 7.97
C VAL A 171 -4.00 0.35 7.30
N ALA A 172 -3.13 -0.03 6.35
CA ALA A 172 -3.16 -1.31 5.67
C ALA A 172 -3.03 -2.47 6.67
N SER A 173 -2.06 -2.41 7.58
CA SER A 173 -1.87 -3.44 8.62
C SER A 173 -3.12 -3.59 9.48
N LYS A 174 -3.67 -2.49 9.99
CA LYS A 174 -4.88 -2.52 10.84
C LYS A 174 -6.10 -3.10 10.11
N ILE A 175 -6.24 -2.80 8.81
CA ILE A 175 -7.35 -3.33 8.00
C ILE A 175 -7.18 -4.84 7.77
N LEU A 176 -5.95 -5.30 7.55
CA LEU A 176 -5.64 -6.72 7.40
C LEU A 176 -5.84 -7.50 8.72
N ASP A 177 -5.48 -6.89 9.87
CA ASP A 177 -5.59 -7.52 11.18
C ASP A 177 -7.04 -7.60 11.73
N LYS A 178 -7.95 -6.73 11.27
CA LYS A 178 -9.32 -6.58 11.82
C LYS A 178 -10.44 -7.12 10.93
N ASP A 179 -10.14 -8.00 9.97
CA ASP A 179 -11.14 -8.51 9.00
C ASP A 179 -11.88 -7.42 8.20
N GLY A 180 -11.44 -6.16 8.26
CA GLY A 180 -12.15 -5.00 7.72
C GLY A 180 -13.48 -4.64 8.40
N THR A 181 -13.84 -5.26 9.55
CA THR A 181 -15.16 -5.08 10.19
C THR A 181 -15.18 -4.05 11.32
N GLU A 182 -14.05 -3.82 12.00
CA GLU A 182 -13.92 -2.78 13.02
C GLU A 182 -13.07 -1.62 12.51
N MET A 183 -13.72 -0.65 11.86
CA MET A 183 -13.03 0.56 11.41
C MET A 183 -12.70 1.48 12.60
N PRO A 184 -11.44 1.93 12.76
CA PRO A 184 -11.12 3.05 13.63
C PRO A 184 -11.78 4.31 13.06
N ARG A 185 -12.56 5.03 13.88
CA ARG A 185 -13.06 6.37 13.52
C ARG A 185 -11.85 7.29 13.32
N PHE A 186 -11.58 7.67 12.07
CA PHE A 186 -10.35 8.34 11.67
C PHE A 186 -10.11 9.66 12.42
N ILE A 187 -8.85 9.84 12.83
CA ILE A 187 -8.31 11.04 13.48
C ILE A 187 -8.10 12.13 12.41
N ARG A 188 -8.68 13.30 12.69
CA ARG A 188 -8.54 14.61 12.02
C ARG A 188 -7.33 14.77 11.08
N TRP A 189 -7.51 14.39 9.82
CA TRP A 189 -6.61 14.68 8.69
C TRP A 189 -6.60 16.15 8.23
N LYS A 190 -7.50 16.98 8.79
CA LYS A 190 -7.64 18.41 8.43
C LYS A 190 -6.37 19.23 8.67
N ALA A 191 -5.52 18.84 9.63
CA ALA A 191 -4.31 19.59 9.95
C ALA A 191 -3.28 19.57 8.80
N TRP A 192 -3.15 18.45 8.08
CA TRP A 192 -2.15 18.31 7.01
C TRP A 192 -2.51 19.10 5.74
N ARG A 193 -3.79 19.08 5.33
CA ARG A 193 -4.28 19.93 4.22
C ARG A 193 -4.10 21.43 4.49
N SER A 194 -4.24 21.87 5.74
CA SER A 194 -4.10 23.28 6.09
C SER A 194 -2.66 23.80 5.93
N LYS A 195 -1.64 22.97 6.20
CA LYS A 195 -0.24 23.34 6.01
C LYS A 195 0.15 23.38 4.53
N ARG A 196 -0.30 22.42 3.70
CA ARG A 196 -0.05 22.43 2.25
C ARG A 196 -0.76 23.59 1.52
N ALA A 197 -1.95 23.97 1.95
CA ALA A 197 -2.65 25.14 1.41
C ALA A 197 -1.93 26.46 1.76
N ALA A 198 -1.24 26.52 2.89
CA ALA A 198 -0.42 27.67 3.26
C ALA A 198 0.87 27.73 2.43
N ALA A 199 1.58 26.62 2.25
CA ALA A 199 2.80 26.55 1.45
C ALA A 199 2.59 26.86 -0.05
N ARG A 200 1.45 26.42 -0.62
CA ARG A 200 1.09 26.78 -2.01
C ARG A 200 0.75 28.25 -2.20
N ARG A 201 0.24 28.93 -1.16
CA ARG A 201 -0.06 30.37 -1.22
C ARG A 201 1.20 31.22 -1.12
N SER A 202 2.16 30.83 -0.28
CA SER A 202 3.44 31.54 -0.20
C SER A 202 4.24 31.43 -1.50
N ALA A 203 4.20 30.28 -2.19
CA ALA A 203 4.87 30.12 -3.47
C ALA A 203 4.24 30.95 -4.61
N SER A 204 2.92 31.24 -4.55
CA SER A 204 2.24 32.06 -5.55
C SER A 204 2.32 33.58 -5.29
N GLU A 205 2.78 34.00 -4.13
CA GLU A 205 2.96 35.43 -3.77
C GLU A 205 4.37 35.93 -4.06
N VAL A 206 5.31 35.03 -4.39
CA VAL A 206 6.73 35.33 -4.67
C VAL A 206 7.04 35.32 -6.18
N ALA A 207 6.12 34.84 -7.02
CA ALA A 207 6.18 34.91 -8.48
C ALA A 207 5.29 36.04 -9.03
#